data_AF-A0AAC9AMJ8-F1
#
_entry.id   AF-A0AAC9AMJ8-F1
#
_cell.length_a   1.000
_cell.length_b   1.000
_cell.length_c   1.000
_cell.angle_alpha   90.00
_cell.angle_beta   90.00
_cell.angle_gamma   90.00
#
_symmetry.space_group_name_H-M   'P 1'
#
loop_
_entity.id
_entity.type
_entity.pdbx_description
1 polymer ?
#
loop_
_entity_poly.entity_id
_entity_poly.type
_entity_poly.pdbx_seq_one_letter_code
_entity_poly.pdbx_strand_id
1 'polypeptide(L)'
;MKPRRLVAAVLIAPALIIAGIRLAPDPASPATPTAAPTPTQTPCTSTTPVPASTPTPTLSAAGLRARNTASAFTRAWLDPNPTTRARGLETTATADLAGQLAVTDTRRIPHAQLAGNPPVTLSQADTAATARAVLSNQQSLTLDLVADPQAATGWRVTDVLPN
;
A
#
# COMPACT_ATOMS: atom_id res chain seq x y z
N MET A 1 -7.65 13.34 34.42
CA MET A 1 -6.19 13.56 34.56
C MET A 1 -5.46 12.46 33.78
N LYS A 2 -4.58 12.84 32.83
CA LYS A 2 -3.42 12.15 32.17
C LYS A 2 -3.29 10.60 32.19
N PRO A 3 -2.67 9.97 31.15
CA PRO A 3 -1.36 10.38 30.64
C PRO A 3 -1.24 10.60 29.13
N ARG A 4 -0.52 11.68 28.79
CA ARG A 4 0.14 11.91 27.51
C ARG A 4 1.21 10.84 27.33
N ARG A 5 1.25 10.15 26.19
CA ARG A 5 2.42 9.38 25.78
C ARG A 5 3.17 10.17 24.70
N LEU A 6 4.17 10.91 25.17
CA LEU A 6 5.36 11.25 24.39
C LEU A 6 6.11 9.95 24.13
N VAL A 7 6.40 9.62 22.88
CA VAL A 7 7.49 8.69 22.56
C VAL A 7 8.28 9.27 21.39
N ALA A 8 9.45 9.80 21.72
CA ALA A 8 10.55 10.01 20.80
C ALA A 8 11.57 8.87 21.04
N ALA A 9 12.07 8.24 19.98
CA ALA A 9 13.32 7.44 19.91
C ALA A 9 13.52 7.05 18.42
N VAL A 10 14.51 7.56 17.67
CA VAL A 10 15.97 7.33 17.68
C VAL A 10 16.40 5.92 17.21
N LEU A 11 17.02 5.91 16.01
CA LEU A 11 18.04 5.02 15.38
C LEU A 11 17.93 3.49 15.44
N ILE A 12 18.18 2.83 14.30
CA ILE A 12 19.35 1.95 13.99
C ILE A 12 19.23 1.43 12.52
N ALA A 13 20.26 1.67 11.71
CA ALA A 13 20.64 0.89 10.51
C ALA A 13 21.84 -0.03 10.91
N PRO A 14 22.39 -1.00 10.11
CA PRO A 14 22.27 -1.22 8.65
C PRO A 14 22.31 -2.71 8.14
N ALA A 15 22.31 -2.85 6.79
CA ALA A 15 22.88 -3.92 5.92
C ALA A 15 22.20 -5.32 5.89
N LEU A 16 22.19 -6.13 4.81
CA LEU A 16 23.24 -6.45 3.84
C LEU A 16 22.70 -7.15 2.56
N ILE A 17 23.55 -7.13 1.53
CA ILE A 17 23.46 -7.54 0.10
C ILE A 17 23.62 -9.07 -0.10
N ILE A 18 22.97 -9.66 -1.13
CA ILE A 18 23.56 -10.77 -1.92
C ILE A 18 23.17 -10.63 -3.41
N ALA A 19 24.20 -10.44 -4.26
CA ALA A 19 24.18 -10.61 -5.71
C ALA A 19 24.78 -11.98 -6.08
N GLY A 20 24.31 -12.59 -7.16
CA GLY A 20 24.92 -13.79 -7.74
C GLY A 20 24.51 -13.96 -9.21
N ILE A 21 25.49 -13.99 -10.11
CA ILE A 21 25.36 -13.92 -11.57
C ILE A 21 25.93 -15.21 -12.19
N ARG A 22 25.42 -15.57 -13.38
CA ARG A 22 25.98 -16.46 -14.44
C ARG A 22 25.92 -17.99 -14.15
N LEU A 23 25.84 -18.91 -15.12
CA LEU A 23 26.62 -19.08 -16.35
C LEU A 23 25.91 -20.14 -17.25
N ALA A 24 25.91 -19.98 -18.58
CA ALA A 24 25.65 -21.07 -19.53
C ALA A 24 26.99 -21.70 -19.97
N PRO A 25 27.03 -23.00 -20.29
CA PRO A 25 27.51 -23.41 -21.61
C PRO A 25 26.85 -24.68 -22.21
N ASP A 26 26.75 -24.69 -23.54
CA ASP A 26 26.67 -25.83 -24.49
C ASP A 26 28.11 -26.07 -25.04
N PRO A 27 28.57 -27.17 -25.73
CA PRO A 27 27.89 -28.29 -26.42
C PRO A 27 28.44 -29.74 -26.15
N ALA A 28 27.78 -30.72 -26.78
CA ALA A 28 28.33 -31.89 -27.51
C ALA A 28 27.87 -33.32 -27.08
N SER A 29 27.14 -33.97 -28.01
CA SER A 29 26.88 -35.42 -28.19
C SER A 29 28.16 -36.21 -28.58
N PRO A 30 28.24 -37.57 -28.66
CA PRO A 30 27.20 -38.51 -29.18
C PRO A 30 27.14 -39.95 -28.59
N ALA A 31 26.05 -40.69 -28.87
CA ALA A 31 26.04 -42.10 -29.35
C ALA A 31 24.61 -42.71 -29.43
N THR A 32 24.23 -43.19 -30.61
CA THR A 32 23.13 -44.15 -30.92
C THR A 32 23.74 -45.58 -30.86
N PRO A 33 23.04 -46.74 -30.70
CA PRO A 33 21.77 -47.06 -31.37
C PRO A 33 20.77 -48.06 -30.72
N THR A 34 19.63 -48.22 -31.42
CA THR A 34 18.88 -49.48 -31.65
C THR A 34 17.53 -49.69 -30.94
N ALA A 35 16.56 -50.06 -31.80
CA ALA A 35 15.27 -50.74 -31.62
C ALA A 35 13.99 -49.91 -31.37
N ALA A 36 13.16 -49.85 -32.43
CA ALA A 36 11.73 -49.58 -32.44
C ALA A 36 10.96 -50.72 -31.70
N PRO A 37 9.71 -50.51 -31.23
CA PRO A 37 8.54 -50.34 -32.12
C PRO A 37 7.58 -49.21 -31.70
N THR A 38 6.88 -48.68 -32.70
CA THR A 38 5.76 -47.73 -32.59
C THR A 38 4.55 -48.35 -31.86
N PRO A 39 3.98 -47.66 -30.85
CA PRO A 39 2.58 -47.84 -30.48
C PRO A 39 1.75 -46.58 -30.74
N THR A 40 0.74 -46.77 -31.58
CA THR A 40 -0.61 -46.15 -31.59
C THR A 40 -0.80 -44.81 -30.87
N GLN A 41 -1.05 -43.75 -31.66
CA GLN A 41 -1.52 -42.46 -31.15
C GLN A 41 -2.98 -42.58 -30.65
N THR A 42 -3.15 -42.60 -29.34
CA THR A 42 -4.43 -42.25 -28.71
C THR A 42 -4.60 -40.72 -28.79
N PRO A 43 -5.73 -40.18 -29.26
CA PRO A 43 -5.95 -38.74 -29.22
C PRO A 43 -6.10 -38.30 -27.75
N CYS A 44 -5.02 -37.78 -27.17
CA CYS A 44 -5.10 -37.05 -25.92
C CYS A 44 -5.88 -35.77 -26.17
N THR A 45 -7.13 -35.70 -25.71
CA THR A 45 -7.81 -34.43 -25.51
C THR A 45 -7.03 -33.65 -24.45
N SER A 46 -6.10 -32.82 -24.89
CA SER A 46 -5.39 -31.85 -24.07
C SER A 46 -6.41 -30.82 -23.57
N THR A 47 -7.07 -31.14 -22.47
CA THR A 47 -7.72 -30.11 -21.65
C THR A 47 -6.59 -29.42 -20.90
N THR A 48 -6.00 -28.43 -21.56
CA THR A 48 -5.14 -27.47 -20.87
C THR A 48 -6.00 -26.82 -19.77
N PRO A 49 -5.68 -26.99 -18.48
CA PRO A 49 -6.39 -26.24 -17.46
C PRO A 49 -6.09 -24.77 -17.69
N VAL A 50 -7.11 -24.00 -18.07
CA VAL A 50 -7.05 -22.53 -18.05
C VAL A 50 -6.66 -22.16 -16.62
N PRO A 51 -5.57 -21.41 -16.39
CA PRO A 51 -5.25 -20.94 -15.05
C PRO A 51 -6.45 -20.10 -14.59
N ALA A 52 -7.11 -20.58 -13.54
CA ALA A 52 -8.18 -19.85 -12.88
C ALA A 52 -7.59 -18.48 -12.50
N SER A 53 -8.12 -17.42 -13.10
CA SER A 53 -7.73 -16.07 -12.74
C SER A 53 -8.11 -15.88 -11.28
N THR A 54 -7.12 -15.83 -10.40
CA THR A 54 -7.32 -15.52 -8.98
C THR A 54 -8.17 -14.25 -8.92
N PRO A 55 -9.36 -14.29 -8.30
CA PRO A 55 -10.19 -13.10 -8.18
C PRO A 55 -9.36 -12.05 -7.45
N THR A 56 -9.14 -10.90 -8.09
CA THR A 56 -8.55 -9.76 -7.39
C THR A 56 -9.48 -9.44 -6.23
N PRO A 57 -9.02 -9.44 -4.97
CA PRO A 57 -9.92 -9.19 -3.86
C PRO A 57 -10.54 -7.80 -4.04
N THR A 58 -11.85 -7.79 -4.28
CA THR A 58 -12.63 -6.56 -4.34
C THR A 58 -12.70 -6.05 -2.90
N LEU A 59 -12.29 -4.80 -2.65
CA LEU A 59 -12.38 -4.23 -1.30
C LEU A 59 -13.83 -4.27 -0.83
N SER A 60 -14.00 -4.59 0.46
CA SER A 60 -15.27 -4.37 1.14
C SER A 60 -15.68 -2.89 1.06
N ALA A 61 -16.97 -2.61 1.26
CA ALA A 61 -17.46 -1.23 1.29
C ALA A 61 -16.74 -0.38 2.36
N ALA A 62 -16.43 -0.98 3.51
CA ALA A 62 -15.64 -0.35 4.57
C ALA A 62 -14.23 -0.01 4.07
N GLY A 63 -13.56 -0.94 3.41
CA GLY A 63 -12.23 -0.74 2.82
C GLY A 63 -12.19 0.33 1.74
N LEU A 64 -13.22 0.40 0.90
CA LEU A 64 -13.34 1.46 -0.11
C LEU A 64 -13.49 2.84 0.53
N ARG A 65 -14.31 2.97 1.57
CA ARG A 65 -14.48 4.23 2.31
C ARG A 65 -13.20 4.65 3.05
N ALA A 66 -12.50 3.71 3.67
CA ALA A 66 -11.21 3.95 4.30
C ALA A 66 -10.17 4.43 3.27
N ARG A 67 -10.11 3.79 2.09
CA ARG A 67 -9.23 4.21 0.99
C ARG A 67 -9.54 5.62 0.49
N ASN A 68 -10.81 5.93 0.29
CA ASN A 68 -11.24 7.25 -0.16
C ASN A 68 -10.86 8.33 0.86
N THR A 69 -11.05 8.03 2.15
CA THR A 69 -10.66 8.91 3.26
C THR A 69 -9.14 9.11 3.30
N ALA A 70 -8.36 8.04 3.21
CA ALA A 70 -6.89 8.11 3.15
C ALA A 70 -6.41 8.97 1.97
N SER A 71 -6.99 8.76 0.78
CA SER A 71 -6.63 9.54 -0.42
C SER A 71 -6.97 11.02 -0.26
N ALA A 72 -8.16 11.32 0.27
CA ALA A 72 -8.61 12.69 0.49
C ALA A 72 -7.74 13.39 1.56
N PHE A 73 -7.42 12.70 2.65
CA PHE A 73 -6.51 13.17 3.67
C PHE A 73 -5.13 13.49 3.09
N THR A 74 -4.51 12.56 2.35
CA THR A 74 -3.17 12.79 1.79
C THR A 74 -3.16 14.00 0.85
N ARG A 75 -4.19 14.16 0.01
CA ARG A 75 -4.29 15.33 -0.87
C ARG A 75 -4.46 16.63 -0.08
N ALA A 76 -5.29 16.62 0.96
CA ALA A 76 -5.46 17.79 1.82
C ALA A 76 -4.17 18.16 2.55
N TRP A 77 -3.44 17.18 3.09
CA TRP A 77 -2.18 17.41 3.80
C TRP A 77 -1.08 17.99 2.90
N LEU A 78 -1.01 17.53 1.64
CA LEU A 78 -0.05 18.00 0.64
C LEU A 78 -0.44 19.35 0.00
N ASP A 79 -1.61 19.90 0.33
CA ASP A 79 -2.02 21.20 -0.19
C ASP A 79 -1.12 22.31 0.36
N PRO A 80 -0.41 23.06 -0.51
CA PRO A 80 0.48 24.13 -0.08
C PRO A 80 -0.26 25.32 0.53
N ASN A 81 -1.56 25.48 0.27
CA ASN A 81 -2.37 26.53 0.85
C ASN A 81 -2.84 26.12 2.26
N PRO A 82 -2.46 26.87 3.32
CA PRO A 82 -2.80 26.51 4.70
C PRO A 82 -4.31 26.51 4.96
N THR A 83 -5.07 27.39 4.30
CA THR A 83 -6.52 27.49 4.50
C THR A 83 -7.25 26.32 3.88
N THR A 84 -6.88 25.94 2.65
CA THR A 84 -7.48 24.79 1.96
C THR A 84 -7.10 23.48 2.64
N ARG A 85 -5.84 23.35 3.04
CA ARG A 85 -5.33 22.22 3.82
C ARG A 85 -6.11 22.02 5.11
N ALA A 86 -6.26 23.06 5.93
CA ALA A 86 -7.00 22.98 7.20
C ALA A 86 -8.43 22.45 6.99
N ARG A 87 -9.16 23.05 6.04
CA ARG A 87 -10.53 22.62 5.71
C ARG A 87 -10.60 21.16 5.23
N GLY A 88 -9.65 20.74 4.40
CA GLY A 88 -9.59 19.35 3.92
C GLY A 88 -9.29 18.35 5.05
N LEU A 89 -8.38 18.72 5.95
CA LEU A 89 -8.00 17.88 7.10
C LEU A 89 -9.15 17.75 8.10
N GLU A 90 -9.91 18.80 8.38
CA GLU A 90 -11.07 18.76 9.29
C GLU A 90 -12.14 17.73 8.87
N THR A 91 -12.25 17.48 7.56
CA THR A 91 -13.21 16.51 7.02
C THR A 91 -12.71 15.06 7.00
N THR A 92 -11.39 14.85 7.12
CA THR A 92 -10.76 13.55 6.87
C THR A 92 -9.91 13.03 8.03
N ALA A 93 -9.56 13.88 8.99
CA ALA A 93 -8.77 13.56 10.17
C ALA A 93 -9.52 13.87 11.46
N THR A 94 -9.03 13.35 12.59
CA THR A 94 -9.48 13.81 13.90
C THR A 94 -9.14 15.28 14.13
N ALA A 95 -9.91 15.97 14.97
CA ALA A 95 -9.71 17.40 15.23
C ALA A 95 -8.30 17.71 15.75
N ASP A 96 -7.74 16.84 16.60
CA ASP A 96 -6.38 16.99 17.13
C ASP A 96 -5.33 16.89 16.02
N LEU A 97 -5.39 15.82 15.20
CA LEU A 97 -4.46 15.63 14.08
C LEU A 97 -4.58 16.76 13.05
N ALA A 98 -5.81 17.16 12.70
CA ALA A 98 -6.06 18.26 11.78
C ALA A 98 -5.44 19.57 12.29
N GLY A 99 -5.58 19.88 13.59
CA GLY A 99 -4.98 21.05 14.21
C GLY A 99 -3.44 21.03 14.16
N GLN A 100 -2.83 19.87 14.44
CA GLN A 100 -1.37 19.70 14.38
C GLN A 100 -0.82 19.88 12.96
N LEU A 101 -1.49 19.31 11.96
CA LEU A 101 -1.05 19.36 10.57
C LEU A 101 -1.36 20.70 9.90
N ALA A 102 -2.42 21.39 10.30
CA ALA A 102 -2.77 22.71 9.76
C ALA A 102 -1.71 23.77 10.07
N VAL A 103 -1.06 23.69 11.23
CA VAL A 103 0.01 24.62 11.64
C VAL A 103 1.41 24.21 11.16
N THR A 104 1.52 23.09 10.42
CA THR A 104 2.80 22.64 9.90
C THR A 104 3.32 23.64 8.87
N ASP A 105 4.57 24.10 9.05
CA ASP A 105 5.29 24.97 8.13
C ASP A 105 5.24 24.38 6.72
N THR A 106 4.81 25.18 5.74
CA THR A 106 4.63 24.75 4.35
C THR A 106 5.94 24.28 3.73
N ARG A 107 7.09 24.78 4.19
CA ARG A 107 8.42 24.31 3.75
C ARG A 107 8.72 22.87 4.17
N ARG A 108 7.99 22.32 5.12
CA ARG A 108 8.12 20.94 5.61
C ARG A 108 7.12 19.99 4.95
N ILE A 109 6.16 20.50 4.18
CA ILE A 109 5.24 19.66 3.41
C ILE A 109 6.01 19.12 2.19
N PRO A 110 5.95 17.81 1.92
CA PRO A 110 6.52 17.27 0.69
C PRO A 110 5.92 17.96 -0.54
N HIS A 111 6.77 18.48 -1.43
CA HIS A 111 6.37 18.95 -2.76
C HIS A 111 6.16 17.74 -3.68
N ALA A 112 5.16 16.93 -3.37
CA ALA A 112 4.84 15.71 -4.09
C ALA A 112 3.32 15.55 -4.24
N GLN A 113 2.92 14.67 -5.15
CA GLN A 113 1.53 14.29 -5.34
C GLN A 113 1.33 12.84 -4.93
N LEU A 114 0.09 12.46 -4.62
CA LEU A 114 -0.25 11.05 -4.40
C LEU A 114 -0.09 10.26 -5.70
N ALA A 115 0.77 9.24 -5.70
CA ALA A 115 1.16 8.45 -6.89
C ALA A 115 0.15 7.37 -7.30
N GLY A 116 -1.01 7.29 -6.63
CA GLY A 116 -2.05 6.32 -6.94
C GLY A 116 -3.05 6.13 -5.80
N ASN A 117 -3.82 5.06 -5.86
CA ASN A 117 -4.74 4.72 -4.76
C ASN A 117 -3.97 4.01 -3.64
N PRO A 118 -4.06 4.48 -2.38
CA PRO A 118 -3.38 3.83 -1.28
C PRO A 118 -3.95 2.43 -1.05
N PRO A 119 -3.12 1.37 -0.98
CA PRO A 119 -3.54 0.11 -0.41
C PRO A 119 -4.02 0.32 1.03
N VAL A 120 -5.07 -0.41 1.40
CA VAL A 120 -5.69 -0.35 2.73
C VAL A 120 -5.80 -1.76 3.28
N THR A 121 -5.38 -1.91 4.52
CA THR A 121 -5.57 -3.14 5.30
C THR A 121 -6.57 -2.84 6.40
N LEU A 122 -7.69 -3.57 6.42
CA LEU A 122 -8.67 -3.48 7.49
C LEU A 122 -8.29 -4.40 8.64
N SER A 123 -8.61 -3.98 9.86
CA SER A 123 -8.66 -4.88 11.01
C SER A 123 -9.82 -5.87 10.88
N GLN A 124 -9.75 -7.00 11.59
CA GLN A 124 -10.79 -8.07 11.52
C GLN A 124 -12.22 -7.60 11.86
N ALA A 125 -12.36 -6.47 12.57
CA ALA A 125 -13.64 -5.91 12.97
C ALA A 125 -14.11 -4.73 12.09
N ASP A 126 -13.36 -4.34 11.05
CA ASP A 126 -13.62 -3.17 10.20
C ASP A 126 -13.77 -1.84 10.97
N THR A 127 -13.29 -1.76 12.22
CA THR A 127 -13.33 -0.55 13.05
C THR A 127 -12.04 0.28 12.97
N ALA A 128 -10.97 -0.34 12.50
CA ALA A 128 -9.67 0.29 12.26
C ALA A 128 -9.10 -0.17 10.91
N ALA A 129 -8.32 0.71 10.28
CA ALA A 129 -7.66 0.45 9.01
C ALA A 129 -6.30 1.14 8.98
N THR A 130 -5.35 0.55 8.26
CA THR A 130 -4.07 1.20 7.95
C THR A 130 -3.98 1.37 6.44
N ALA A 131 -3.66 2.57 5.98
CA ALA A 131 -3.46 2.88 4.58
C ALA A 131 -2.00 3.30 4.33
N ARG A 132 -1.42 2.86 3.22
CA ARG A 132 -0.07 3.29 2.80
C ARG A 132 -0.16 4.16 1.56
N ALA A 133 0.02 5.47 1.72
CA ALA A 133 0.06 6.39 0.60
C ALA A 133 1.49 6.50 0.05
N VAL A 134 1.65 6.34 -1.27
CA VAL A 134 2.92 6.54 -1.96
C VAL A 134 2.87 7.86 -2.69
N LEU A 135 3.91 8.68 -2.52
CA LEU A 135 4.03 9.98 -3.15
C LEU A 135 4.81 9.88 -4.47
N SER A 136 4.69 10.89 -5.33
CA SER A 136 5.33 10.96 -6.64
C SER A 136 6.86 10.99 -6.54
N ASN A 137 7.40 11.42 -5.40
CA ASN A 137 8.82 11.38 -5.07
C ASN A 137 9.25 10.05 -4.40
N GLN A 138 8.42 9.00 -4.50
CA GLN A 138 8.62 7.68 -3.91
C GLN A 138 8.65 7.61 -2.37
N GLN A 139 8.39 8.73 -1.67
CA GLN A 139 8.19 8.69 -0.22
C GLN A 139 6.88 7.98 0.12
N SER A 140 6.83 7.32 1.27
CA SER A 140 5.61 6.69 1.75
C SER A 140 5.11 7.27 3.08
N LEU A 141 3.79 7.28 3.24
CA LEU A 141 3.11 7.68 4.46
C LEU A 141 2.24 6.51 4.91
N THR A 142 2.37 6.15 6.17
CA THR A 142 1.45 5.22 6.82
C THR A 142 0.39 6.05 7.53
N LEU A 143 -0.87 5.75 7.26
CA LEU A 143 -2.04 6.43 7.83
C LEU A 143 -2.83 5.43 8.65
N ASP A 144 -3.07 5.74 9.91
CA ASP A 144 -3.99 4.97 10.73
C ASP A 144 -5.36 5.63 10.71
N LEU A 145 -6.38 4.82 10.44
CA LEU A 145 -7.77 5.25 10.31
C LEU A 145 -8.63 4.49 11.31
N VAL A 146 -9.62 5.19 11.85
CA VAL A 146 -10.66 4.64 12.71
C VAL A 146 -12.03 4.93 12.11
N ALA A 147 -12.93 3.96 12.19
CA ALA A 147 -14.32 4.13 11.80
C ALA A 147 -14.97 5.18 12.72
N ASP A 148 -15.51 6.24 12.12
CA ASP A 148 -16.21 7.30 12.83
C ASP A 148 -17.60 7.46 12.21
N PRO A 149 -18.68 7.05 12.91
CA PRO A 149 -20.04 7.17 12.39
C PRO A 149 -20.49 8.64 12.23
N GLN A 150 -19.80 9.60 12.85
CA GLN A 150 -20.07 11.03 12.71
C GLN A 150 -19.30 11.66 11.53
N ALA A 151 -18.34 10.95 10.93
CA ALA A 151 -17.58 11.44 9.79
C ALA A 151 -18.38 11.29 8.49
N ALA A 152 -18.27 12.26 7.60
CA ALA A 152 -18.97 12.25 6.30
C ALA A 152 -18.65 11.00 5.45
N THR A 153 -17.42 10.47 5.56
CA THR A 153 -16.96 9.27 4.86
C THR A 153 -17.01 8.01 5.73
N GLY A 154 -17.46 8.11 6.98
CA GLY A 154 -17.49 7.02 7.95
C GLY A 154 -16.12 6.65 8.56
N TRP A 155 -15.06 7.38 8.21
CA TRP A 155 -13.68 7.13 8.67
C TRP A 155 -12.97 8.44 8.94
N ARG A 156 -12.02 8.42 9.88
CA ARG A 156 -11.07 9.51 10.10
C ARG A 156 -9.66 8.98 10.25
N VAL A 157 -8.70 9.73 9.71
CA VAL A 157 -7.28 9.52 9.99
C VAL A 157 -6.98 10.00 11.41
N THR A 158 -6.40 9.13 12.22
CA THR A 158 -6.02 9.40 13.62
C THR A 158 -4.53 9.67 13.76
N ASP A 159 -3.71 9.10 12.87
CA ASP A 159 -2.26 9.28 12.89
C ASP A 159 -1.66 9.23 11.47
N VAL A 160 -0.49 9.86 11.30
CA VAL A 160 0.31 9.83 10.08
C VAL A 160 1.79 9.67 10.41
N LEU A 161 2.40 8.61 9.89
CA LEU A 161 3.81 8.32 10.07
C LEU A 161 4.54 8.33 8.72
N PRO A 162 5.68 9.04 8.61
CA PRO A 162 6.57 8.86 7.46
C PRO A 162 7.18 7.45 7.49
N ASN A 163 7.33 6.85 6.31
CA ASN A 163 7.89 5.52 6.12
C ASN A 163 8.94 5.55 5.01
#